data_AF-A0A661HZH7-F1
#
_entry.id   AF-A0A661HZH7-F1
#
_cell.length_a   1.000
_cell.length_b   1.000
_cell.length_c   1.000
_cell.angle_alpha   90.00
_cell.angle_beta   90.00
_cell.angle_gamma   90.00
#
_symmetry.space_group_name_H-M   'P 1'
#
loop_
_entity.id
_entity.type
_entity.pdbx_description
1 polymer ?
#
loop_
_entity_poly.entity_id
_entity_poly.type
_entity_poly.pdbx_seq_one_letter_code
_entity_poly.pdbx_strand_id
1 'polypeptide(L)'
;MIGFSFLILFEGCSKTPDAPVVVQIDQTLPIVMINGTLQDRNAIAFEWKAITDPKVQGFYVYRNDPISSSKKLHRIDAVKKPQSTHYVDNAVAPGTTYQYRFSTYNKRGSESKASKTITVTTLPKLQSVSFFASINSMPRSAKLIWRPHTNNNVKSYILERKTDEKDAKYKKIATIEGRLNAEYIDLKLKDDTTYYYRLFALTYDKFISEPAKPVKVSTKKLPKKVQEISVTQDQPKQITLTWQANTETDLAFYNIYRSESATDDFDYYVKLHETKFIDKINEDEKEYFYKLSAVDVDGLESPLSNAVKGTSLKRPATPIITSAIIADKSARLHWKSTDKRVQSYIIIKTTKTSWISKTMQEIKNITQTQFTDVNIIADQQYIYEVIAVDKNGIRSLPSEEQKLMFEKVKP
;
A
#
# COMPACT_ATOMS: atom_id res chain seq x y z
N MET A 1 11.42 -10.10 -13.16
CA MET A 1 12.59 -9.94 -14.05
C MET A 1 13.44 -8.80 -13.53
N ILE A 2 14.52 -9.11 -12.82
CA ILE A 2 15.39 -8.13 -12.16
C ILE A 2 16.42 -7.66 -13.19
N GLY A 3 16.26 -6.45 -13.72
CA GLY A 3 17.33 -5.73 -14.38
C GLY A 3 18.26 -5.16 -13.32
N PHE A 4 19.31 -5.88 -12.98
CA PHE A 4 20.50 -5.26 -12.41
C PHE A 4 20.98 -4.24 -13.44
N SER A 5 20.81 -2.93 -13.17
CA SER A 5 21.67 -1.95 -13.82
C SER A 5 23.03 -2.11 -13.17
N PHE A 6 23.76 -3.13 -13.64
CA PHE A 6 25.20 -3.10 -13.69
C PHE A 6 25.56 -1.68 -14.13
N LEU A 7 26.42 -1.01 -13.37
CA LEU A 7 27.31 -0.06 -14.02
C LEU A 7 28.06 -0.92 -15.04
N ILE A 8 27.59 -0.91 -16.28
CA ILE A 8 28.42 -1.28 -17.40
C ILE A 8 29.44 -0.16 -17.43
N LEU A 9 30.52 -0.35 -16.67
CA LEU A 9 31.81 0.15 -17.08
C LEU A 9 31.95 -0.40 -18.49
N PHE A 10 31.69 0.43 -19.49
CA PHE A 10 32.37 0.26 -20.75
C PHE A 10 33.83 0.47 -20.39
N GLU A 11 34.48 -0.60 -19.91
CA GLU A 11 35.84 -0.87 -20.32
C GLU A 11 35.79 -0.95 -21.85
N GLY A 12 35.82 0.23 -22.49
CA GLY A 12 36.50 0.36 -23.75
C GLY A 12 37.94 0.00 -23.46
N CYS A 13 38.19 -1.31 -23.36
CA CYS A 13 39.47 -1.91 -23.08
C CYS A 13 40.30 -1.73 -24.35
N SER A 14 40.71 -0.48 -24.64
CA SER A 14 41.96 -0.31 -25.35
C SER A 14 42.98 -0.92 -24.41
N LYS A 15 43.44 -2.14 -24.71
CA LYS A 15 44.52 -2.78 -23.98
C LYS A 15 45.61 -1.73 -23.78
N THR A 16 45.77 -1.24 -22.54
CA THR A 16 46.95 -0.49 -22.15
C THR A 16 48.11 -1.41 -22.48
N PRO A 17 49.03 -1.03 -23.38
CA PRO A 17 50.07 -1.94 -23.77
C PRO A 17 50.87 -2.28 -22.52
N ASP A 18 50.93 -3.56 -22.16
CA ASP A 18 51.78 -4.02 -21.08
C ASP A 18 53.19 -3.51 -21.33
N ALA A 19 53.82 -2.92 -20.30
CA ALA A 19 55.22 -2.60 -20.39
C ALA A 19 55.97 -3.89 -20.77
N PRO A 20 56.89 -3.87 -21.76
CA PRO A 20 57.67 -5.05 -22.07
C PRO A 20 58.35 -5.58 -20.80
N VAL A 21 58.49 -6.90 -20.70
CA VAL A 21 59.06 -7.61 -19.52
C VAL A 21 60.42 -7.03 -19.09
N VAL A 22 61.13 -6.37 -20.02
CA VAL A 22 62.29 -5.50 -19.76
C VAL A 22 62.14 -4.19 -20.55
N VAL A 23 62.11 -3.06 -19.85
CA VAL A 23 62.09 -1.72 -20.46
C VAL A 23 63.49 -1.39 -21.00
N GLN A 24 63.62 -1.20 -22.32
CA GLN A 24 64.87 -0.77 -22.94
C GLN A 24 65.05 0.74 -22.79
N ILE A 25 66.12 1.16 -22.11
CA ILE A 25 66.42 2.58 -21.88
C ILE A 25 67.37 3.11 -22.96
N ASP A 26 66.92 4.13 -23.71
CA ASP A 26 67.72 4.92 -24.65
C ASP A 26 68.17 6.21 -23.95
N GLN A 27 69.45 6.28 -23.59
CA GLN A 27 70.05 7.43 -22.89
C GLN A 27 70.10 8.70 -23.77
N THR A 28 69.87 8.59 -25.08
CA THR A 28 69.89 9.73 -26.01
C THR A 28 68.54 10.44 -26.10
N LEU A 29 67.47 9.85 -25.53
CA LEU A 29 66.15 10.47 -25.52
C LEU A 29 66.00 11.49 -24.39
N PRO A 30 65.30 12.62 -24.64
CA PRO A 30 65.10 13.66 -23.64
C PRO A 30 64.19 13.18 -22.49
N ILE A 31 64.54 13.56 -21.27
CA ILE A 31 63.78 13.27 -20.06
C ILE A 31 62.61 14.26 -19.92
N VAL A 32 61.43 13.76 -19.58
CA VAL A 32 60.27 14.60 -19.30
C VAL A 32 60.49 15.41 -18.02
N MET A 33 60.43 16.74 -18.13
CA MET A 33 60.51 17.67 -17.00
C MET A 33 59.14 18.26 -16.71
N ILE A 34 58.48 17.72 -15.69
CA ILE A 34 57.18 18.19 -15.22
C ILE A 34 57.36 19.56 -14.55
N ASN A 35 56.64 20.57 -15.03
CA ASN A 35 56.69 21.96 -14.55
C ASN A 35 55.39 22.42 -13.88
N GLY A 36 54.31 21.64 -13.99
CA GLY A 36 53.03 21.93 -13.36
C GLY A 36 52.24 20.67 -13.00
N THR A 37 51.53 20.74 -11.88
CA THR A 37 50.56 19.73 -11.45
C THR A 37 49.31 20.41 -10.92
N LEU A 38 48.14 19.96 -11.37
CA LEU A 38 46.85 20.42 -10.86
C LEU A 38 46.02 19.20 -10.46
N GLN A 39 45.46 19.23 -9.25
CA GLN A 39 44.67 18.13 -8.72
C GLN A 39 43.21 18.53 -8.57
N ASP A 40 42.33 17.59 -8.85
CA ASP A 40 40.90 17.64 -8.60
C ASP A 40 40.50 16.40 -7.78
N ARG A 41 39.21 16.24 -7.50
CA ARG A 41 38.63 15.12 -6.76
C ARG A 41 38.80 13.80 -7.50
N ASN A 42 38.60 13.80 -8.82
CA ASN A 42 38.67 12.62 -9.69
C ASN A 42 39.64 12.78 -10.87
N ALA A 43 40.49 13.81 -10.85
CA ALA A 43 41.47 14.02 -11.91
C ALA A 43 42.79 14.56 -11.37
N ILE A 44 43.89 14.24 -12.04
CA ILE A 44 45.18 14.90 -11.84
C ILE A 44 45.74 15.28 -13.22
N ALA A 45 45.99 16.56 -13.42
CA ALA A 45 46.60 17.10 -14.61
C ALA A 45 48.09 17.39 -14.39
N PHE A 46 48.89 17.10 -15.42
CA PHE A 46 50.32 17.32 -15.46
C PHE A 46 50.66 18.18 -16.67
N GLU A 47 51.64 19.05 -16.50
CA GLU A 47 52.23 19.88 -17.55
C GLU A 47 53.74 19.61 -17.62
N TRP A 48 54.28 19.61 -18.84
CA TRP A 48 55.71 19.63 -19.10
C TRP A 48 56.06 20.54 -20.27
N LYS A 49 57.34 20.95 -20.34
CA LYS A 49 57.87 21.74 -21.46
C LYS A 49 57.84 20.93 -22.76
N ALA A 50 57.51 21.60 -23.88
CA ALA A 50 57.51 20.98 -25.20
C ALA A 50 58.87 20.33 -25.53
N ILE A 51 58.81 19.12 -26.08
CA ILE A 51 59.98 18.35 -26.52
C ILE A 51 59.94 18.25 -28.04
N THR A 52 60.96 18.79 -28.70
CA THR A 52 61.04 18.88 -30.18
C THR A 52 61.98 17.86 -30.81
N ASP A 53 62.52 16.93 -30.02
CA ASP A 53 63.42 15.88 -30.54
C ASP A 53 62.66 14.97 -31.52
N PRO A 54 63.10 14.86 -32.78
CA PRO A 54 62.40 14.08 -33.81
C PRO A 54 62.36 12.57 -33.54
N LYS A 55 63.19 12.07 -32.62
CA LYS A 55 63.18 10.66 -32.21
C LYS A 55 61.99 10.34 -31.30
N VAL A 56 61.42 11.33 -30.61
CA VAL A 56 60.30 11.16 -29.69
C VAL A 56 59.01 10.93 -30.48
N GLN A 57 58.27 9.90 -30.11
CA GLN A 57 56.97 9.54 -30.69
C GLN A 57 55.81 9.75 -29.72
N GLY A 58 56.12 10.03 -28.45
CA GLY A 58 55.13 10.21 -27.40
C GLY A 58 55.72 10.03 -26.01
N PHE A 59 54.82 9.85 -25.05
CA PHE A 59 55.14 9.76 -23.64
C PHE A 59 54.48 8.54 -23.01
N TYR A 60 55.22 7.79 -22.17
CA TYR A 60 54.60 6.80 -21.30
C TYR A 60 54.35 7.40 -19.93
N VAL A 61 53.19 7.08 -19.39
CA VAL A 61 52.76 7.53 -18.06
C VAL A 61 52.73 6.33 -17.13
N TYR A 62 53.38 6.49 -15.98
CA TYR A 62 53.44 5.49 -14.95
C TYR A 62 52.76 6.00 -13.69
N ARG A 63 51.98 5.14 -13.04
CA ARG A 63 51.33 5.42 -11.75
C ARG A 63 51.39 4.19 -10.86
N ASN A 64 51.40 4.37 -9.54
CA ASN A 64 51.28 3.24 -8.63
C ASN A 64 49.80 2.88 -8.41
N ASP A 65 49.55 1.64 -7.99
CA ASP A 65 48.29 1.31 -7.35
C ASP A 65 48.38 1.78 -5.88
N PRO A 66 47.52 2.71 -5.43
CA PRO A 66 47.53 3.21 -4.05
C PRO A 66 47.13 2.14 -3.02
N ILE A 67 46.48 1.06 -3.44
CA ILE A 67 46.06 -0.06 -2.57
C ILE A 67 47.19 -1.10 -2.43
N SER A 68 48.11 -1.15 -3.39
CA SER A 68 49.23 -2.09 -3.38
C SER A 68 50.34 -1.66 -2.39
N SER A 69 50.72 -2.58 -1.50
CA SER A 69 51.84 -2.40 -0.56
C SER A 69 53.20 -2.19 -1.26
N SER A 70 53.35 -2.69 -2.50
CA SER A 70 54.60 -2.63 -3.25
C SER A 70 54.99 -1.20 -3.68
N LYS A 71 54.03 -0.26 -3.71
CA LYS A 71 54.17 1.09 -4.32
C LYS A 71 54.78 1.07 -5.73
N LYS A 72 54.75 -0.08 -6.41
CA LYS A 72 55.38 -0.27 -7.72
C LYS A 72 54.60 0.53 -8.75
N LEU A 73 55.33 1.32 -9.51
CA LEU A 73 54.80 2.05 -10.65
C LEU A 73 54.56 1.07 -11.81
N HIS A 74 53.38 1.14 -12.42
CA HIS A 74 53.04 0.44 -13.66
C HIS A 74 52.66 1.46 -14.72
N ARG A 75 52.87 1.10 -15.99
CA ARG A 75 52.47 1.95 -17.12
C ARG A 75 50.95 1.96 -17.20
N ILE A 76 50.35 3.13 -17.07
CA ILE A 76 48.90 3.34 -17.14
C ILE A 76 48.44 3.92 -18.46
N ASP A 77 49.32 4.61 -19.19
CA ASP A 77 48.97 5.19 -20.48
C ASP A 77 50.19 5.42 -21.39
N ALA A 78 49.93 5.59 -22.69
CA ALA A 78 50.86 5.99 -23.73
C ALA A 78 50.26 7.16 -24.54
N VAL A 79 50.78 8.37 -24.32
CA VAL A 79 50.39 9.57 -25.07
C VAL A 79 51.07 9.55 -26.44
N LYS A 80 50.35 9.09 -27.47
CA LYS A 80 50.86 8.90 -28.84
C LYS A 80 50.95 10.19 -29.68
N LYS A 81 51.32 11.29 -29.05
CA LYS A 81 51.45 12.61 -29.67
C LYS A 81 52.72 13.29 -29.15
N PRO A 82 53.81 13.38 -29.92
CA PRO A 82 55.07 13.94 -29.44
C PRO A 82 55.00 15.44 -29.13
N GLN A 83 54.03 16.16 -29.70
CA GLN A 83 53.80 17.58 -29.42
C GLN A 83 53.02 17.83 -28.13
N SER A 84 52.51 16.78 -27.46
CA SER A 84 51.78 16.95 -26.20
C SER A 84 52.66 17.57 -25.12
N THR A 85 52.10 18.54 -24.42
CA THR A 85 52.69 19.20 -23.23
C THR A 85 51.90 18.92 -21.96
N HIS A 86 50.79 18.20 -22.08
CA HIS A 86 49.85 17.98 -20.98
C HIS A 86 49.34 16.53 -20.98
N TYR A 87 48.98 16.07 -19.78
CA TYR A 87 48.28 14.80 -19.56
C TYR A 87 47.29 14.95 -18.41
N VAL A 88 46.13 14.30 -18.51
CA VAL A 88 45.13 14.26 -17.44
C VAL A 88 44.79 12.80 -17.13
N ASP A 89 45.06 12.38 -15.90
CA ASP A 89 44.60 11.11 -15.38
C ASP A 89 43.21 11.30 -14.75
N ASN A 90 42.17 10.70 -15.35
CA ASN A 90 40.79 10.71 -14.83
C ASN A 90 40.42 9.42 -14.09
N ALA A 91 41.35 8.47 -13.96
CA ALA A 91 41.14 7.16 -13.34
C ALA A 91 41.68 7.13 -11.91
N VAL A 92 41.45 8.21 -11.15
CA VAL A 92 41.93 8.40 -9.77
C VAL A 92 40.75 8.55 -8.80
N ALA A 93 40.91 8.01 -7.59
CA ALA A 93 39.92 8.10 -6.53
C ALA A 93 40.13 9.35 -5.67
N PRO A 94 39.07 9.96 -5.12
CA PRO A 94 39.19 11.10 -4.21
C PRO A 94 39.94 10.79 -2.92
N GLY A 95 40.60 11.83 -2.37
CA GLY A 95 41.37 11.76 -1.13
C GLY A 95 42.51 10.73 -1.14
N THR A 96 42.99 10.35 -2.32
CA THR A 96 43.95 9.26 -2.50
C THR A 96 45.28 9.81 -3.01
N THR A 97 46.38 9.30 -2.45
CA THR A 97 47.73 9.73 -2.81
C THR A 97 48.32 8.80 -3.86
N TYR A 98 48.80 9.39 -4.96
CA TYR A 98 49.40 8.70 -6.09
C TYR A 98 50.82 9.18 -6.33
N GLN A 99 51.64 8.29 -6.88
CA GLN A 99 52.97 8.55 -7.37
C GLN A 99 53.00 8.37 -8.88
N TYR A 100 53.62 9.31 -9.59
CA TYR A 100 53.73 9.32 -11.04
C TYR A 100 55.16 9.42 -11.54
N ARG A 101 55.41 8.84 -12.71
CA ARG A 101 56.60 9.09 -13.54
C ARG A 101 56.24 9.14 -15.01
N PHE A 102 57.06 9.83 -15.78
CA PHE A 102 56.91 10.00 -17.22
C PHE A 102 58.22 9.66 -17.92
N SER A 103 58.13 9.06 -19.11
CA SER A 103 59.27 8.84 -20.01
C SER A 103 58.86 9.21 -21.43
N THR A 104 59.80 9.68 -22.26
CA THR A 104 59.58 9.75 -23.71
C THR A 104 59.86 8.39 -24.33
N TYR A 105 59.24 8.07 -25.48
CA TYR A 105 59.55 6.85 -26.21
C TYR A 105 59.78 7.09 -27.70
N ASN A 106 60.60 6.26 -28.34
CA ASN A 106 60.91 6.33 -29.77
C ASN A 106 60.11 5.33 -30.62
N LYS A 107 60.30 5.32 -31.95
CA LYS A 107 59.59 4.40 -32.87
C LYS A 107 59.78 2.90 -32.55
N ARG A 108 60.86 2.53 -31.88
CA ARG A 108 61.16 1.15 -31.45
C ARG A 108 60.55 0.82 -30.08
N GLY A 109 59.93 1.79 -29.41
CA GLY A 109 59.36 1.64 -28.07
C GLY A 109 60.39 1.75 -26.93
N SER A 110 61.65 2.07 -27.21
CA SER A 110 62.66 2.34 -26.17
C SER A 110 62.35 3.65 -25.45
N GLU A 111 62.60 3.69 -24.14
CA GLU A 111 62.22 4.79 -23.26
C GLU A 111 63.40 5.65 -22.85
N SER A 112 63.18 6.95 -22.61
CA SER A 112 64.14 7.79 -21.90
C SER A 112 64.33 7.30 -20.47
N LYS A 113 65.35 7.82 -19.79
CA LYS A 113 65.34 7.82 -18.32
C LYS A 113 64.03 8.46 -17.82
N ALA A 114 63.41 7.84 -16.83
CA ALA A 114 62.16 8.33 -16.25
C ALA A 114 62.36 9.70 -15.57
N SER A 115 61.30 10.49 -15.55
CA SER A 115 61.21 11.74 -14.77
C SER A 115 61.43 11.49 -13.28
N LYS A 116 61.59 12.57 -12.51
CA LYS A 116 61.45 12.50 -11.05
C LYS A 116 60.08 11.94 -10.68
N THR A 117 60.00 11.20 -9.56
CA THR A 117 58.72 10.77 -9.01
C THR A 117 57.96 11.98 -8.50
N ILE A 118 56.69 12.08 -8.88
CA ILE A 118 55.80 13.14 -8.42
C ILE A 118 54.71 12.52 -7.56
N THR A 119 54.53 13.04 -6.36
CA THR A 119 53.50 12.58 -5.42
C THR A 119 52.40 13.61 -5.35
N VAL A 120 51.16 13.22 -5.61
CA VAL A 120 49.99 14.11 -5.64
C VAL A 120 48.83 13.45 -4.92
N THR A 121 48.04 14.22 -4.17
CA THR A 121 46.86 13.74 -3.44
C THR A 121 45.61 14.42 -3.98
N THR A 122 44.66 13.64 -4.52
CA THR A 122 43.38 14.17 -5.00
C THR A 122 42.59 14.86 -3.89
N LEU A 123 41.67 15.76 -4.26
CA LEU A 123 40.83 16.46 -3.28
C LEU A 123 40.00 15.46 -2.43
N PRO A 124 39.74 15.76 -1.13
CA PRO A 124 39.07 14.83 -0.22
C PRO A 124 37.67 14.48 -0.71
N LYS A 125 37.13 13.32 -0.32
CA LYS A 125 35.75 12.89 -0.61
C LYS A 125 34.71 13.93 -0.12
N LEU A 126 33.54 13.94 -0.75
CA LEU A 126 32.47 14.84 -0.35
C LEU A 126 31.87 14.29 0.94
N GLN A 127 31.84 15.10 1.99
CA GLN A 127 31.28 14.68 3.28
C GLN A 127 29.78 14.39 3.16
N SER A 128 29.29 13.45 3.96
CA SER A 128 27.85 13.19 4.08
C SER A 128 27.14 14.37 4.74
N VAL A 129 25.83 14.46 4.54
CA VAL A 129 24.99 15.43 5.27
C VAL A 129 25.06 15.16 6.77
N SER A 130 25.34 16.21 7.56
CA SER A 130 25.36 16.13 9.02
C SER A 130 23.95 16.23 9.60
N PHE A 131 23.70 15.51 10.71
CA PHE A 131 22.43 15.53 11.44
C PHE A 131 21.21 15.34 10.54
N PHE A 132 20.88 14.10 10.22
CA PHE A 132 19.64 13.76 9.51
C PHE A 132 18.67 13.13 10.51
N ALA A 133 17.49 13.72 10.66
CA ALA A 133 16.50 13.34 11.65
C ALA A 133 15.08 13.35 11.07
N SER A 134 14.15 12.74 11.78
CA SER A 134 12.76 12.60 11.36
C SER A 134 11.79 12.74 12.52
N ILE A 135 10.56 13.14 12.21
CA ILE A 135 9.41 13.11 13.12
C ILE A 135 8.61 11.84 12.86
N ASN A 136 8.30 11.11 13.93
CA ASN A 136 7.56 9.85 13.87
C ASN A 136 6.06 10.06 14.08
N SER A 137 5.27 9.03 13.73
CA SER A 137 3.86 8.92 14.08
C SER A 137 2.95 10.00 13.49
N MET A 138 3.33 10.60 12.37
CA MET A 138 2.44 11.44 11.59
C MET A 138 1.49 10.57 10.74
N PRO A 139 0.22 10.98 10.55
CA PRO A 139 -0.71 10.26 9.69
C PRO A 139 -0.25 10.39 8.24
N ARG A 140 -0.05 9.25 7.57
CA ARG A 140 0.28 9.13 6.13
C ARG A 140 1.44 10.03 5.65
N SER A 141 2.35 10.41 6.55
CA SER A 141 3.42 11.36 6.25
C SER A 141 4.65 11.17 7.12
N ALA A 142 5.76 11.76 6.68
CA ALA A 142 7.02 11.80 7.42
C ALA A 142 7.69 13.15 7.22
N LYS A 143 7.95 13.89 8.31
CA LYS A 143 8.79 15.08 8.25
C LYS A 143 10.24 14.71 8.48
N LEU A 144 11.10 15.12 7.56
CA LEU A 144 12.54 14.90 7.57
C LEU A 144 13.24 16.25 7.66
N ILE A 145 14.25 16.34 8.53
CA ILE A 145 15.03 17.56 8.74
C ILE A 145 16.51 17.22 8.73
N TRP A 146 17.32 18.15 8.23
CA TRP A 146 18.77 18.02 8.30
C TRP A 146 19.46 19.35 8.53
N ARG A 147 20.78 19.31 8.79
CA ARG A 147 21.60 20.53 8.77
C ARG A 147 22.10 20.80 7.35
N PRO A 148 21.96 22.05 6.85
CA PRO A 148 22.60 22.48 5.61
C PRO A 148 24.07 22.07 5.56
N HIS A 149 24.52 21.62 4.38
CA HIS A 149 25.87 21.10 4.22
C HIS A 149 26.87 22.27 4.22
N THR A 150 28.04 22.11 4.83
CA THR A 150 29.04 23.18 5.00
C THR A 150 29.76 23.54 3.70
N ASN A 151 29.92 22.58 2.78
CA ASN A 151 30.44 22.83 1.43
C ASN A 151 29.46 23.70 0.61
N ASN A 152 29.89 24.91 0.25
CA ASN A 152 29.13 25.88 -0.54
C ASN A 152 28.84 25.43 -1.98
N ASN A 153 29.57 24.44 -2.50
CA ASN A 153 29.36 23.89 -3.84
C ASN A 153 28.18 22.89 -3.89
N VAL A 154 27.56 22.56 -2.75
CA VAL A 154 26.35 21.72 -2.72
C VAL A 154 25.22 22.47 -3.40
N LYS A 155 24.68 21.86 -4.44
CA LYS A 155 23.54 22.35 -5.24
C LYS A 155 22.22 21.89 -4.61
N SER A 156 22.12 20.61 -4.29
CA SER A 156 20.86 19.99 -3.87
C SER A 156 21.08 18.75 -3.01
N TYR A 157 19.99 18.19 -2.49
CA TYR A 157 19.99 16.93 -1.74
C TYR A 157 19.20 15.86 -2.48
N ILE A 158 19.73 14.64 -2.51
CA ILE A 158 19.02 13.47 -3.05
C ILE A 158 18.47 12.70 -1.86
N LEU A 159 17.15 12.55 -1.83
CA LEU A 159 16.46 11.78 -0.80
C LEU A 159 15.97 10.46 -1.39
N GLU A 160 16.31 9.38 -0.72
CA GLU A 160 15.85 8.04 -1.06
C GLU A 160 15.10 7.40 0.09
N ARG A 161 14.09 6.59 -0.26
CA ARG A 161 13.22 5.88 0.68
C ARG A 161 13.12 4.40 0.31
N LYS A 162 13.00 3.55 1.32
CA LYS A 162 12.50 2.17 1.18
C LYS A 162 11.49 1.85 2.28
N THR A 163 10.65 0.84 2.04
CA THR A 163 9.80 0.22 3.08
C THR A 163 10.60 -0.82 3.86
N ASP A 164 10.13 -1.21 5.05
CA ASP A 164 10.70 -2.30 5.86
C ASP A 164 10.39 -3.71 5.32
N GLU A 165 10.28 -3.84 3.99
CA GLU A 165 10.08 -5.13 3.34
C GLU A 165 11.45 -5.77 3.10
N LYS A 166 11.53 -7.09 3.28
CA LYS A 166 12.78 -7.88 3.29
C LYS A 166 13.65 -7.70 2.03
N ASP A 167 13.03 -7.31 0.90
CA ASP A 167 13.70 -7.10 -0.40
C ASP A 167 13.56 -5.67 -0.95
N ALA A 168 13.05 -4.72 -0.14
CA ALA A 168 12.87 -3.35 -0.59
C ALA A 168 14.22 -2.65 -0.85
N LYS A 169 14.41 -2.23 -2.10
CA LYS A 169 15.52 -1.36 -2.49
C LYS A 169 15.17 0.10 -2.21
N TYR A 170 16.17 0.89 -1.85
CA TYR A 170 16.02 2.34 -1.82
C TYR A 170 15.65 2.86 -3.21
N LYS A 171 14.66 3.75 -3.25
CA LYS A 171 14.25 4.48 -4.44
C LYS A 171 14.39 5.97 -4.16
N LYS A 172 14.92 6.71 -5.13
CA LYS A 172 14.90 8.18 -5.10
C LYS A 172 13.46 8.66 -5.10
N ILE A 173 13.13 9.48 -4.11
CA ILE A 173 11.79 10.09 -3.97
C ILE A 173 11.81 11.59 -4.19
N ALA A 174 12.95 12.26 -3.98
CA ALA A 174 13.06 13.70 -4.19
C ALA A 174 14.49 14.14 -4.53
N THR A 175 14.56 15.30 -5.18
CA THR A 175 15.75 16.16 -5.23
C THR A 175 15.37 17.50 -4.64
N ILE A 176 15.98 17.88 -3.52
CA ILE A 176 15.68 19.13 -2.82
C ILE A 176 16.72 20.15 -3.27
N GLU A 177 16.33 21.01 -4.22
CA GLU A 177 17.19 22.07 -4.75
C GLU A 177 17.48 23.14 -3.70
N GLY A 178 18.72 23.63 -3.67
CA GLY A 178 19.18 24.65 -2.72
C GLY A 178 19.80 24.05 -1.45
N ARG A 179 21.06 24.39 -1.20
CA ARG A 179 21.82 23.97 0.00
C ARG A 179 21.15 24.31 1.34
N LEU A 180 20.39 25.40 1.37
CA LEU A 180 19.75 25.90 2.60
C LEU A 180 18.32 25.34 2.80
N ASN A 181 17.76 24.66 1.80
CA ASN A 181 16.47 24.00 1.92
C ASN A 181 16.67 22.66 2.63
N ALA A 182 16.57 22.68 3.96
CA ALA A 182 17.00 21.59 4.83
C ALA A 182 15.85 20.83 5.52
N GLU A 183 14.70 20.76 4.85
CA GLU A 183 13.58 19.92 5.27
C GLU A 183 12.85 19.31 4.08
N TYR A 184 12.13 18.22 4.33
CA TYR A 184 11.26 17.55 3.37
C TYR A 184 10.09 16.88 4.10
N ILE A 185 8.88 17.01 3.54
CA ILE A 185 7.71 16.30 4.05
C ILE A 185 7.29 15.27 2.99
N ASP A 186 7.47 14.00 3.33
CA ASP A 186 6.96 12.90 2.52
C ASP A 186 5.48 12.68 2.85
N LEU A 187 4.66 12.57 1.80
CA LEU A 187 3.20 12.51 1.90
C LEU A 187 2.69 11.22 1.25
N LYS A 188 1.41 10.90 1.50
CA LYS A 188 0.72 9.74 0.92
C LYS A 188 1.43 8.41 1.26
N LEU A 189 2.00 8.33 2.46
CA LEU A 189 2.52 7.09 3.02
C LEU A 189 1.38 6.17 3.42
N LYS A 190 1.67 4.87 3.50
CA LYS A 190 0.73 3.88 4.02
C LYS A 190 0.60 4.02 5.54
N ASP A 191 -0.58 3.69 6.04
CA ASP A 191 -0.86 3.66 7.48
C ASP A 191 -0.06 2.54 8.17
N ASP A 192 0.30 2.74 9.44
CA ASP A 192 1.06 1.79 10.28
C ASP A 192 2.24 1.11 9.57
N THR A 193 3.00 1.88 8.78
CA THR A 193 4.06 1.37 7.93
C THR A 193 5.40 2.01 8.28
N THR A 194 6.44 1.19 8.31
CA THR A 194 7.80 1.63 8.58
C THR A 194 8.56 1.88 7.28
N TYR A 195 9.24 3.03 7.23
CA TYR A 195 10.07 3.50 6.14
C TYR A 195 11.48 3.83 6.64
N TYR A 196 12.47 3.64 5.77
CA TYR A 196 13.84 4.08 5.98
C TYR A 196 14.20 5.11 4.93
N TYR A 197 14.84 6.18 5.38
CA TYR A 197 15.30 7.26 4.52
C TYR A 197 16.81 7.39 4.58
N ARG A 198 17.42 7.70 3.46
CA ARG A 198 18.82 8.13 3.39
C ARG A 198 18.94 9.35 2.49
N LEU A 199 19.86 10.23 2.87
CA LEU A 199 20.02 11.55 2.27
C LEU A 199 21.46 11.72 1.78
N PHE A 200 21.63 12.23 0.58
CA PHE A 200 22.93 12.52 -0.03
C PHE A 200 23.01 14.00 -0.39
N ALA A 201 24.22 14.57 -0.37
CA ALA A 201 24.49 15.88 -0.96
C ALA A 201 24.91 15.71 -2.42
N LEU A 202 24.42 16.58 -3.31
CA LEU A 202 24.80 16.69 -4.71
C LEU A 202 25.38 18.08 -4.98
N THR A 203 26.58 18.15 -5.55
CA THR A 203 27.25 19.41 -5.90
C THR A 203 27.00 19.84 -7.34
N TYR A 204 27.34 21.08 -7.70
CA TYR A 204 27.17 21.61 -9.08
C TYR A 204 28.00 20.84 -10.13
N ASP A 205 29.16 20.35 -9.74
CA ASP A 205 30.07 19.47 -10.51
C ASP A 205 29.64 17.99 -10.49
N LYS A 206 28.43 17.69 -10.00
CA LYS A 206 27.76 16.38 -10.04
C LYS A 206 28.37 15.31 -9.13
N PHE A 207 29.16 15.68 -8.12
CA PHE A 207 29.58 14.72 -7.10
C PHE A 207 28.47 14.43 -6.09
N ILE A 208 28.33 13.16 -5.73
CA ILE A 208 27.39 12.69 -4.72
C ILE A 208 28.19 12.26 -3.49
N SER A 209 27.73 12.67 -2.31
CA SER A 209 28.34 12.26 -1.04
C SER A 209 28.08 10.78 -0.75
N GLU A 210 28.71 10.25 0.29
CA GLU A 210 28.14 9.08 0.97
C GLU A 210 26.79 9.45 1.61
N PRO A 211 25.88 8.48 1.87
CA PRO A 211 24.62 8.80 2.53
C PRO A 211 24.88 9.27 3.97
N ALA A 212 24.01 10.13 4.48
CA ALA A 212 23.87 10.34 5.92
C ALA A 212 23.44 9.03 6.61
N LYS A 213 23.66 8.95 7.93
CA LYS A 213 23.13 7.83 8.73
C LYS A 213 21.61 7.72 8.47
N PRO A 214 21.11 6.57 7.99
CA PRO A 214 19.70 6.45 7.66
C PRO A 214 18.80 6.67 8.88
N VAL A 215 17.62 7.24 8.64
CA VAL A 215 16.58 7.43 9.67
C VAL A 215 15.42 6.47 9.42
N LYS A 216 14.80 6.02 10.51
CA LYS A 216 13.61 5.16 10.51
C LYS A 216 12.40 5.99 10.88
N VAL A 217 11.33 5.88 10.10
CA VAL A 217 10.04 6.51 10.38
C VAL A 217 8.94 5.46 10.35
N SER A 218 8.08 5.47 11.36
CA SER A 218 6.83 4.72 11.34
C SER A 218 5.67 5.72 11.29
N THR A 219 4.76 5.56 10.33
CA THR A 219 3.52 6.34 10.28
C THR A 219 2.62 6.01 11.47
N LYS A 220 1.66 6.89 11.75
CA LYS A 220 0.71 6.69 12.85
C LYS A 220 0.01 5.32 12.72
N LYS A 221 -0.19 4.66 13.87
CA LYS A 221 -0.90 3.38 13.94
C LYS A 221 -2.38 3.58 13.66
N LEU A 222 -3.01 2.59 13.04
CA LEU A 222 -4.47 2.52 12.93
C LEU A 222 -5.09 2.28 14.32
N PRO A 223 -6.34 2.74 14.56
CA PRO A 223 -7.10 2.32 15.73
C PRO A 223 -7.25 0.80 15.78
N LYS A 224 -7.37 0.23 16.98
CA LYS A 224 -7.66 -1.19 17.13
C LYS A 224 -9.03 -1.51 16.52
N LYS A 225 -9.12 -2.68 15.90
CA LYS A 225 -10.38 -3.27 15.45
C LYS A 225 -11.39 -3.36 16.60
N VAL A 226 -12.66 -3.06 16.31
CA VAL A 226 -13.79 -3.14 17.26
C VAL A 226 -13.99 -4.59 17.72
N GLN A 227 -14.23 -4.78 19.02
CA GLN A 227 -14.36 -6.10 19.66
C GLN A 227 -15.66 -6.21 20.48
N GLU A 228 -15.95 -7.43 20.94
CA GLU A 228 -17.09 -7.74 21.82
C GLU A 228 -18.44 -7.25 21.27
N ILE A 229 -18.66 -7.43 19.96
CA ILE A 229 -19.88 -7.01 19.28
C ILE A 229 -21.00 -8.02 19.58
N SER A 230 -22.07 -7.52 20.18
CA SER A 230 -23.31 -8.27 20.42
C SER A 230 -24.42 -7.74 19.53
N VAL A 231 -25.21 -8.66 18.95
CA VAL A 231 -26.29 -8.34 18.00
C VAL A 231 -27.53 -9.15 18.36
N THR A 232 -28.69 -8.50 18.39
CA THR A 232 -29.96 -9.17 18.70
C THR A 232 -30.47 -10.02 17.54
N GLN A 233 -31.24 -11.07 17.85
CA GLN A 233 -31.77 -12.00 16.84
C GLN A 233 -33.29 -12.18 16.89
N ASP A 234 -33.97 -11.43 17.76
CA ASP A 234 -35.36 -11.68 18.15
C ASP A 234 -36.15 -10.41 18.46
N GLN A 235 -35.69 -9.24 17.98
CA GLN A 235 -36.41 -7.99 18.21
C GLN A 235 -37.41 -7.68 17.09
N PRO A 236 -38.66 -7.28 17.41
CA PRO A 236 -39.67 -6.98 16.40
C PRO A 236 -39.25 -5.76 15.60
N LYS A 237 -39.19 -5.91 14.27
CA LYS A 237 -38.89 -4.82 13.32
C LYS A 237 -37.57 -4.07 13.57
N GLN A 238 -36.60 -4.70 14.23
CA GLN A 238 -35.29 -4.07 14.44
C GLN A 238 -34.19 -5.10 14.77
N ILE A 239 -32.94 -4.66 14.63
CA ILE A 239 -31.74 -5.35 15.09
C ILE A 239 -30.91 -4.34 15.88
N THR A 240 -30.60 -4.63 17.14
CA THR A 240 -29.75 -3.80 17.99
C THR A 240 -28.33 -4.36 18.05
N LEU A 241 -27.33 -3.50 17.85
CA LEU A 241 -25.92 -3.79 18.00
C LEU A 241 -25.35 -3.03 19.19
N THR A 242 -24.48 -3.68 19.96
CA THR A 242 -23.67 -3.06 21.02
C THR A 242 -22.25 -3.60 20.98
N TRP A 243 -21.25 -2.79 21.31
CA TRP A 243 -19.85 -3.22 21.30
C TRP A 243 -19.03 -2.56 22.42
N GLN A 244 -17.84 -3.10 22.69
CA GLN A 244 -16.90 -2.51 23.63
C GLN A 244 -16.25 -1.25 23.04
N ALA A 245 -16.19 -0.19 23.85
CA ALA A 245 -15.51 1.04 23.45
C ALA A 245 -14.01 0.82 23.22
N ASN A 246 -13.49 1.47 22.18
CA ASN A 246 -12.07 1.57 21.91
C ASN A 246 -11.43 2.49 22.97
N THR A 247 -10.15 2.26 23.27
CA THR A 247 -9.45 2.92 24.39
C THR A 247 -8.47 4.00 23.94
N GLU A 248 -8.30 4.13 22.63
CA GLU A 248 -7.53 5.17 21.98
C GLU A 248 -8.08 6.56 22.36
N THR A 249 -7.21 7.42 22.90
CA THR A 249 -7.58 8.77 23.36
C THR A 249 -7.98 9.70 22.21
N ASP A 250 -7.61 9.35 20.99
CA ASP A 250 -7.86 10.05 19.76
C ASP A 250 -8.92 9.37 18.89
N LEU A 251 -9.70 8.44 19.45
CA LEU A 251 -10.88 7.89 18.80
C LEU A 251 -11.88 9.02 18.49
N ALA A 252 -12.34 9.08 17.24
CA ALA A 252 -13.34 10.05 16.81
C ALA A 252 -14.75 9.43 16.71
N PHE A 253 -14.90 8.30 16.01
CA PHE A 253 -16.20 7.68 15.77
C PHE A 253 -16.09 6.22 15.29
N TYR A 254 -17.23 5.56 15.13
CA TYR A 254 -17.38 4.24 14.54
C TYR A 254 -18.10 4.30 13.21
N ASN A 255 -17.71 3.44 12.26
CA ASN A 255 -18.51 3.14 11.08
C ASN A 255 -19.12 1.75 11.21
N ILE A 256 -20.36 1.61 10.75
CA ILE A 256 -21.06 0.35 10.59
C ILE A 256 -21.24 0.08 9.10
N TYR A 257 -20.94 -1.15 8.72
CA TYR A 257 -21.16 -1.69 7.40
C TYR A 257 -22.16 -2.84 7.49
N ARG A 258 -23.00 -2.99 6.48
CA ARG A 258 -24.10 -3.96 6.46
C ARG A 258 -24.11 -4.75 5.15
N SER A 259 -24.48 -6.02 5.21
CA SER A 259 -24.70 -6.88 4.05
C SER A 259 -25.86 -7.84 4.29
N GLU A 260 -26.50 -8.33 3.23
CA GLU A 260 -27.46 -9.44 3.30
C GLU A 260 -26.77 -10.81 3.31
N SER A 261 -25.46 -10.85 3.04
CA SER A 261 -24.64 -12.05 2.98
C SER A 261 -23.47 -11.98 3.96
N ALA A 262 -23.06 -13.13 4.49
CA ALA A 262 -21.89 -13.22 5.37
C ALA A 262 -20.56 -13.08 4.60
N THR A 263 -20.58 -13.42 3.32
CA THR A 263 -19.38 -13.60 2.47
C THR A 263 -19.20 -12.51 1.44
N ASP A 264 -20.25 -11.77 1.14
CA ASP A 264 -20.19 -10.71 0.13
C ASP A 264 -19.54 -9.45 0.72
N ASP A 265 -19.40 -8.44 -0.13
CA ASP A 265 -18.95 -7.12 0.30
C ASP A 265 -19.99 -6.49 1.26
N PHE A 266 -19.47 -5.68 2.18
CA PHE A 266 -20.27 -4.97 3.17
C PHE A 266 -20.32 -3.50 2.79
N ASP A 267 -21.53 -2.99 2.56
CA ASP A 267 -21.75 -1.60 2.22
C ASP A 267 -21.66 -0.73 3.46
N TYR A 268 -21.05 0.46 3.32
CA TYR A 268 -21.11 1.47 4.37
C TYR A 268 -22.56 1.82 4.67
N TYR A 269 -22.92 1.78 5.95
CA TYR A 269 -24.29 2.00 6.40
C TYR A 269 -24.45 3.26 7.22
N VAL A 270 -23.67 3.43 8.30
CA VAL A 270 -23.81 4.58 9.21
C VAL A 270 -22.54 4.89 10.00
N LYS A 271 -22.35 6.16 10.34
CA LYS A 271 -21.36 6.68 11.29
C LYS A 271 -22.01 6.99 12.64
N LEU A 272 -21.37 6.63 13.74
CA LEU A 272 -21.87 6.84 15.12
C LEU A 272 -20.75 7.22 16.09
N HIS A 273 -21.10 7.92 17.17
CA HIS A 273 -20.14 8.24 18.25
C HIS A 273 -20.38 7.39 19.50
N GLU A 274 -21.58 6.81 19.64
CA GLU A 274 -21.91 5.89 20.71
C GLU A 274 -21.53 4.44 20.38
N THR A 275 -21.54 3.57 21.39
CA THR A 275 -21.28 2.13 21.28
C THR A 275 -22.54 1.28 21.11
N LYS A 276 -23.61 1.88 20.62
CA LYS A 276 -24.91 1.24 20.41
C LYS A 276 -25.55 1.73 19.12
N PHE A 277 -26.09 0.80 18.34
CA PHE A 277 -26.86 1.09 17.14
C PHE A 277 -28.16 0.31 17.10
N ILE A 278 -29.23 0.92 16.60
CA ILE A 278 -30.54 0.28 16.39
C ILE A 278 -30.86 0.38 14.91
N ASP A 279 -30.72 -0.74 14.20
CA ASP A 279 -31.14 -0.87 12.80
C ASP A 279 -32.64 -1.18 12.75
N LYS A 280 -33.43 -0.31 12.13
CA LYS A 280 -34.88 -0.50 11.98
C LYS A 280 -35.15 -1.32 10.71
N ILE A 281 -35.84 -2.44 10.88
CA ILE A 281 -36.08 -3.42 9.83
C ILE A 281 -37.57 -3.48 9.51
N ASN A 282 -37.94 -3.24 8.25
CA ASN A 282 -39.34 -3.22 7.84
C ASN A 282 -39.95 -4.62 7.69
N GLU A 283 -39.11 -5.65 7.61
CA GLU A 283 -39.49 -7.05 7.41
C GLU A 283 -39.39 -7.87 8.71
N ASP A 284 -40.08 -9.01 8.75
CA ASP A 284 -40.02 -9.98 9.85
C ASP A 284 -39.12 -11.14 9.46
N GLU A 285 -38.40 -11.71 10.42
CA GLU A 285 -37.42 -12.79 10.18
C GLU A 285 -36.31 -12.41 9.18
N LYS A 286 -36.12 -11.11 8.92
CA LYS A 286 -35.06 -10.62 8.05
C LYS A 286 -33.72 -10.65 8.76
N GLU A 287 -32.72 -11.17 8.06
CA GLU A 287 -31.34 -11.32 8.53
C GLU A 287 -30.43 -10.29 7.86
N TYR A 288 -29.47 -9.77 8.64
CA TYR A 288 -28.41 -8.91 8.15
C TYR A 288 -27.09 -9.26 8.84
N PHE A 289 -26.00 -9.02 8.14
CA PHE A 289 -24.64 -9.14 8.65
C PHE A 289 -24.03 -7.76 8.80
N TYR A 290 -23.27 -7.56 9.87
CA TYR A 290 -22.63 -6.29 10.17
C TYR A 290 -21.14 -6.43 10.40
N LYS A 291 -20.39 -5.41 9.98
CA LYS A 291 -18.99 -5.19 10.35
C LYS A 291 -18.82 -3.77 10.86
N LEU A 292 -17.92 -3.58 11.80
CA LEU A 292 -17.65 -2.29 12.43
C LEU A 292 -16.17 -1.92 12.31
N SER A 293 -15.89 -0.63 12.22
CA SER A 293 -14.54 -0.07 12.34
C SER A 293 -14.54 1.14 13.27
N ALA A 294 -13.38 1.42 13.85
CA ALA A 294 -13.11 2.62 14.62
C ALA A 294 -12.28 3.59 13.77
N VAL A 295 -12.57 4.88 13.88
CA VAL A 295 -11.88 5.95 13.15
C VAL A 295 -11.34 6.97 14.14
N ASP A 296 -10.07 7.36 14.00
CA ASP A 296 -9.45 8.41 14.83
C ASP A 296 -9.72 9.83 14.30
N VAL A 297 -9.28 10.84 15.05
CA VAL A 297 -9.40 12.26 14.70
C VAL A 297 -8.64 12.66 13.42
N ASP A 298 -7.66 11.85 13.00
CA ASP A 298 -6.88 12.06 11.77
C ASP A 298 -7.51 11.34 10.56
N GLY A 299 -8.64 10.65 10.76
CA GLY A 299 -9.36 9.91 9.72
C GLY A 299 -8.75 8.55 9.39
N LEU A 300 -7.92 8.00 10.26
CA LEU A 300 -7.39 6.65 10.12
C LEU A 300 -8.42 5.63 10.62
N GLU A 301 -8.74 4.68 9.76
CA GLU A 301 -9.77 3.68 10.01
C GLU A 301 -9.15 2.31 10.35
N SER A 302 -9.64 1.69 11.41
CA SER A 302 -9.24 0.34 11.81
C SER A 302 -9.60 -0.69 10.75
N PRO A 303 -8.96 -1.86 10.73
CA PRO A 303 -9.51 -3.02 10.03
C PRO A 303 -10.95 -3.30 10.46
N LEU A 304 -11.79 -3.73 9.51
CA LEU A 304 -13.18 -4.12 9.80
C LEU A 304 -13.25 -5.26 10.82
N SER A 305 -14.27 -5.25 11.67
CA SER A 305 -14.56 -6.32 12.62
C SER A 305 -14.82 -7.65 11.91
N ASN A 306 -14.92 -8.73 12.69
CA ASN A 306 -15.51 -9.96 12.13
C ASN A 306 -17.00 -9.70 11.84
N ALA A 307 -17.54 -10.38 10.82
CA ALA A 307 -18.96 -10.29 10.52
C ALA A 307 -19.78 -10.86 11.68
N VAL A 308 -20.83 -10.15 12.08
CA VAL A 308 -21.80 -10.60 13.09
C VAL A 308 -23.20 -10.60 12.49
N LYS A 309 -24.02 -11.59 12.86
CA LYS A 309 -25.36 -11.78 12.31
C LYS A 309 -26.43 -11.30 13.28
N GLY A 310 -27.33 -10.47 12.78
CA GLY A 310 -28.56 -10.08 13.45
C GLY A 310 -29.79 -10.51 12.67
N THR A 311 -30.89 -10.74 13.39
CA THR A 311 -32.17 -11.15 12.80
C THR A 311 -33.30 -10.40 13.51
N SER A 312 -34.27 -9.92 12.75
CA SER A 312 -35.52 -9.40 13.33
C SER A 312 -36.40 -10.57 13.81
N LEU A 313 -37.35 -10.30 14.71
CA LEU A 313 -38.17 -11.34 15.34
C LEU A 313 -38.81 -12.27 14.31
N LYS A 314 -38.63 -13.58 14.52
CA LYS A 314 -39.18 -14.64 13.67
C LYS A 314 -40.69 -14.56 13.58
N ARG A 315 -41.21 -14.88 12.40
CA ARG A 315 -42.65 -15.04 12.18
C ARG A 315 -43.23 -16.09 13.12
N PRO A 316 -44.51 -15.95 13.53
CA PRO A 316 -45.23 -17.04 14.18
C PRO A 316 -45.29 -18.28 13.30
N ALA A 317 -45.35 -19.46 13.90
CA ALA A 317 -45.55 -20.69 13.13
C ALA A 317 -46.88 -20.64 12.38
N THR A 318 -46.86 -21.09 11.12
CA THR A 318 -48.04 -21.16 10.26
C THR A 318 -49.10 -22.10 10.86
N PRO A 319 -50.36 -21.67 10.98
CA PRO A 319 -51.46 -22.55 11.40
C PRO A 319 -51.67 -23.71 10.42
N ILE A 320 -52.13 -24.85 10.94
CA ILE A 320 -52.46 -26.03 10.12
C ILE A 320 -53.97 -26.21 10.13
N ILE A 321 -54.63 -26.07 8.98
CA ILE A 321 -56.06 -26.35 8.86
C ILE A 321 -56.27 -27.86 8.98
N THR A 322 -57.02 -28.28 10.00
CA THR A 322 -57.32 -29.69 10.29
C THR A 322 -58.65 -30.14 9.71
N SER A 323 -59.56 -29.21 9.42
CA SER A 323 -60.84 -29.50 8.77
C SER A 323 -61.34 -28.25 8.05
N ALA A 324 -61.84 -28.44 6.83
CA ALA A 324 -62.51 -27.42 6.04
C ALA A 324 -63.66 -28.11 5.29
N ILE A 325 -64.91 -27.77 5.61
CA ILE A 325 -66.09 -28.39 5.01
C ILE A 325 -67.19 -27.37 4.77
N ILE A 326 -68.14 -27.72 3.90
CA ILE A 326 -69.41 -27.00 3.78
C ILE A 326 -70.48 -27.79 4.50
N ALA A 327 -71.16 -27.14 5.45
CA ALA A 327 -72.27 -27.70 6.21
C ALA A 327 -73.32 -26.62 6.45
N ASP A 328 -74.60 -26.96 6.29
CA ASP A 328 -75.73 -26.05 6.55
C ASP A 328 -75.62 -24.69 5.84
N LYS A 329 -75.21 -24.69 4.56
CA LYS A 329 -74.98 -23.48 3.75
C LYS A 329 -73.90 -22.54 4.33
N SER A 330 -72.96 -23.07 5.11
CA SER A 330 -71.82 -22.33 5.68
C SER A 330 -70.51 -23.09 5.47
N ALA A 331 -69.39 -22.38 5.31
CA ALA A 331 -68.06 -22.99 5.30
C ALA A 331 -67.49 -23.00 6.72
N ARG A 332 -67.18 -24.18 7.25
CA ARG A 332 -66.62 -24.36 8.60
C ARG A 332 -65.16 -24.76 8.51
N LEU A 333 -64.30 -23.99 9.18
CA LEU A 333 -62.86 -24.20 9.25
C LEU A 333 -62.46 -24.48 10.70
N HIS A 334 -61.61 -25.49 10.90
CA HIS A 334 -60.90 -25.74 12.16
C HIS A 334 -59.41 -25.88 11.88
N TRP A 335 -58.58 -25.28 12.72
CA TRP A 335 -57.13 -25.37 12.60
C TRP A 335 -56.46 -25.61 13.95
N LYS A 336 -55.17 -25.94 13.91
CA LYS A 336 -54.29 -25.98 15.07
C LYS A 336 -53.17 -24.96 14.91
N SER A 337 -52.76 -24.34 16.01
CA SER A 337 -51.54 -23.54 16.09
C SER A 337 -50.69 -24.04 17.25
N THR A 338 -49.39 -24.20 17.01
CA THR A 338 -48.42 -24.68 17.99
C THR A 338 -47.64 -23.53 18.64
N ASP A 339 -47.75 -22.31 18.10
CA ASP A 339 -46.99 -21.16 18.56
C ASP A 339 -47.74 -20.40 19.66
N LYS A 340 -47.19 -20.42 20.86
CA LYS A 340 -47.78 -19.79 22.05
C LYS A 340 -47.81 -18.26 21.99
N ARG A 341 -47.13 -17.63 21.03
CA ARG A 341 -47.09 -16.17 20.86
C ARG A 341 -48.34 -15.63 20.16
N VAL A 342 -49.07 -16.49 19.46
CA VAL A 342 -50.24 -16.12 18.63
C VAL A 342 -51.36 -15.57 19.52
N GLN A 343 -51.87 -14.40 19.14
CA GLN A 343 -52.96 -13.70 19.82
C GLN A 343 -54.26 -13.71 18.99
N SER A 344 -54.14 -13.75 17.67
CA SER A 344 -55.29 -13.80 16.77
C SER A 344 -54.93 -14.45 15.44
N TYR A 345 -55.96 -14.70 14.63
CA TYR A 345 -55.86 -15.22 13.28
C TYR A 345 -56.53 -14.26 12.29
N ILE A 346 -56.01 -14.28 11.06
CA ILE A 346 -56.63 -13.67 9.88
C ILE A 346 -57.02 -14.81 8.93
N ILE A 347 -58.27 -14.82 8.49
CA ILE A 347 -58.74 -15.70 7.43
C ILE A 347 -58.66 -14.95 6.12
N ILE A 348 -57.90 -15.48 5.16
CA ILE A 348 -57.96 -15.02 3.77
C ILE A 348 -59.04 -15.84 3.08
N LYS A 349 -60.12 -15.18 2.67
CA LYS A 349 -61.17 -15.75 1.82
C LYS A 349 -60.93 -15.28 0.39
N THR A 350 -60.61 -16.20 -0.50
CA THR A 350 -60.56 -15.96 -1.94
C THR A 350 -61.77 -16.58 -2.60
N THR A 351 -62.61 -15.75 -3.20
CA THR A 351 -63.84 -16.14 -3.87
C THR A 351 -63.62 -16.13 -5.37
N LYS A 352 -63.82 -17.27 -6.04
CA LYS A 352 -63.74 -17.36 -7.50
C LYS A 352 -65.06 -16.88 -8.11
N THR A 353 -65.08 -15.70 -8.70
CA THR A 353 -66.30 -15.09 -9.27
C THR A 353 -66.51 -15.42 -10.74
N SER A 354 -65.47 -15.92 -11.43
CA SER A 354 -65.53 -16.45 -12.80
C SER A 354 -64.31 -17.36 -13.06
N TRP A 355 -64.15 -17.90 -14.27
CA TRP A 355 -62.91 -18.57 -14.69
C TRP A 355 -61.69 -17.67 -14.43
N ILE A 356 -61.78 -16.39 -14.78
CA ILE A 356 -60.65 -15.47 -14.83
C ILE A 356 -60.57 -14.55 -13.60
N SER A 357 -61.67 -14.42 -12.84
CA SER A 357 -61.79 -13.43 -11.77
C SER A 357 -61.85 -14.07 -10.38
N LYS A 358 -61.08 -13.49 -9.45
CA LYS A 358 -61.07 -13.83 -8.02
C LYS A 358 -61.18 -12.55 -7.21
N THR A 359 -61.88 -12.61 -6.08
CA THR A 359 -61.95 -11.52 -5.08
C THR A 359 -61.36 -12.02 -3.77
N MET A 360 -60.50 -11.23 -3.13
CA MET A 360 -59.86 -11.58 -1.85
C MET A 360 -60.37 -10.70 -0.72
N GLN A 361 -60.61 -11.31 0.45
CA GLN A 361 -61.02 -10.62 1.66
C GLN A 361 -60.21 -11.15 2.86
N GLU A 362 -59.68 -10.23 3.68
CA GLU A 362 -59.11 -10.56 4.99
C GLU A 362 -60.17 -10.40 6.09
N ILE A 363 -60.41 -11.46 6.85
CA ILE A 363 -61.27 -11.45 8.04
C ILE A 363 -60.36 -11.53 9.26
N LYS A 364 -60.29 -10.44 10.02
CA LYS A 364 -59.28 -10.23 11.08
C LYS A 364 -59.83 -10.49 12.47
N ASN A 365 -58.93 -10.53 13.46
CA ASN A 365 -59.22 -10.60 14.89
C ASN A 365 -59.97 -11.87 15.33
N ILE A 366 -59.74 -12.99 14.64
CA ILE A 366 -60.30 -14.28 15.07
C ILE A 366 -59.45 -14.82 16.22
N THR A 367 -60.01 -15.01 17.40
CA THR A 367 -59.26 -15.47 18.59
C THR A 367 -59.40 -16.96 18.85
N GLN A 368 -60.43 -17.60 18.29
CA GLN A 368 -60.65 -19.03 18.37
C GLN A 368 -59.88 -19.77 17.26
N THR A 369 -59.69 -21.08 17.41
CA THR A 369 -59.08 -21.94 16.39
C THR A 369 -60.12 -22.54 15.42
N GLN A 370 -61.19 -21.79 15.19
CA GLN A 370 -62.30 -22.15 14.31
C GLN A 370 -62.94 -20.91 13.71
N PHE A 371 -63.52 -21.05 12.51
CA PHE A 371 -64.24 -19.99 11.82
C PHE A 371 -65.41 -20.57 11.02
N THR A 372 -66.54 -19.86 11.00
CA THR A 372 -67.69 -20.22 10.18
C THR A 372 -68.05 -19.05 9.28
N ASP A 373 -67.92 -19.27 7.96
CA ASP A 373 -68.36 -18.33 6.95
C ASP A 373 -69.80 -18.63 6.54
N VAL A 374 -70.72 -17.74 6.93
CA VAL A 374 -72.14 -17.82 6.56
C VAL A 374 -72.45 -17.12 5.24
N ASN A 375 -71.50 -16.37 4.68
CA ASN A 375 -71.67 -15.59 3.46
C ASN A 375 -71.13 -16.34 2.25
N ILE A 376 -71.62 -17.57 2.05
CA ILE A 376 -71.33 -18.38 0.86
C ILE A 376 -72.59 -18.61 0.03
N ILE A 377 -72.46 -18.48 -1.28
CA ILE A 377 -73.52 -18.75 -2.27
C ILE A 377 -73.21 -20.02 -3.07
N ALA A 378 -74.28 -20.66 -3.56
CA ALA A 378 -74.19 -21.91 -4.34
C ALA A 378 -73.52 -21.68 -5.70
N ASP A 379 -72.95 -22.75 -6.24
CA ASP A 379 -72.20 -22.83 -7.49
C ASP A 379 -70.96 -21.93 -7.54
N GLN A 380 -70.36 -21.67 -6.36
CA GLN A 380 -69.15 -20.87 -6.23
C GLN A 380 -68.03 -21.62 -5.48
N GLN A 381 -66.79 -21.44 -5.96
CA GLN A 381 -65.59 -21.97 -5.34
C GLN A 381 -64.92 -20.94 -4.44
N TYR A 382 -64.59 -21.36 -3.23
CA TYR A 382 -63.87 -20.59 -2.22
C TYR A 382 -62.52 -21.22 -1.92
N ILE A 383 -61.52 -20.40 -1.66
CA ILE A 383 -60.22 -20.80 -1.14
C ILE A 383 -60.02 -20.10 0.19
N TYR A 384 -59.72 -20.86 1.23
CA TYR A 384 -59.46 -20.34 2.56
C TYR A 384 -58.03 -20.64 2.99
N GLU A 385 -57.37 -19.63 3.55
CA GLU A 385 -56.08 -19.74 4.21
C GLU A 385 -56.16 -19.08 5.59
N VAL A 386 -55.39 -19.57 6.55
CA VAL A 386 -55.32 -19.02 7.91
C VAL A 386 -53.92 -18.49 8.17
N ILE A 387 -53.83 -17.25 8.61
CA ILE A 387 -52.59 -16.60 9.06
C ILE A 387 -52.67 -16.39 10.58
N ALA A 388 -51.62 -16.71 11.31
CA ALA A 388 -51.47 -16.36 12.71
C ALA A 388 -50.84 -14.97 12.88
N VAL A 389 -51.26 -14.26 13.93
CA VAL A 389 -50.76 -12.93 14.30
C VAL A 389 -50.34 -12.93 15.77
N ASP A 390 -49.11 -12.53 16.06
CA ASP A 390 -48.61 -12.42 17.44
C ASP A 390 -48.96 -11.07 18.12
N LYS A 391 -48.52 -10.92 19.37
CA LYS A 391 -48.71 -9.69 20.16
C LYS A 391 -48.06 -8.43 19.55
N ASN A 392 -47.08 -8.59 18.67
CA ASN A 392 -46.37 -7.50 18.00
C ASN A 392 -46.97 -7.20 16.61
N GLY A 393 -48.05 -7.89 16.23
CA GLY A 393 -48.66 -7.76 14.90
C GLY A 393 -47.93 -8.50 13.79
N ILE A 394 -46.94 -9.35 14.12
CA ILE A 394 -46.19 -10.13 13.13
C ILE A 394 -47.07 -11.26 12.61
N ARG A 395 -47.13 -11.38 11.29
CA ARG A 395 -47.91 -12.39 10.58
C ARG A 395 -47.06 -13.61 10.24
N SER A 396 -47.60 -14.81 10.46
CA SER A 396 -47.08 -16.05 9.89
C SER A 396 -47.19 -16.03 8.36
N LEU A 397 -46.61 -17.04 7.71
CA LEU A 397 -47.03 -17.37 6.35
C LEU A 397 -48.49 -17.89 6.38
N PRO A 398 -49.23 -17.81 5.26
CA PRO A 398 -50.54 -18.46 5.14
C PRO A 398 -50.43 -19.97 5.31
N SER A 399 -51.46 -20.59 5.88
CA SER A 399 -51.62 -22.04 5.86
C SER A 399 -51.79 -22.57 4.43
N GLU A 400 -51.65 -23.88 4.25
CA GLU A 400 -52.06 -24.54 3.01
C GLU A 400 -53.50 -24.18 2.61
N GLU A 401 -53.70 -23.90 1.33
CA GLU A 401 -54.99 -23.51 0.76
C GLU A 401 -56.05 -24.61 0.92
N GLN A 402 -57.24 -24.26 1.42
CA GLN A 402 -58.39 -25.16 1.44
C GLN A 402 -59.45 -24.73 0.45
N LYS A 403 -59.73 -25.60 -0.53
CA LYS A 403 -60.68 -25.35 -1.61
C LYS A 403 -62.03 -25.96 -1.26
N LEU A 404 -63.06 -25.13 -1.19
CA LEU A 404 -64.44 -25.56 -0.91
C LEU A 404 -65.35 -25.15 -2.07
N MET A 405 -66.21 -26.07 -2.51
CA MET A 405 -67.21 -25.82 -3.55
C MET A 405 -68.60 -26.00 -2.94
N PHE A 406 -69.43 -24.96 -2.96
CA PHE A 406 -70.81 -25.08 -2.52
C PHE A 406 -71.69 -25.49 -3.70
N GLU A 407 -71.94 -26.78 -3.87
CA GLU A 407 -72.78 -27.26 -4.97
C GLU A 407 -74.27 -27.02 -4.70
N LYS A 408 -75.01 -26.61 -5.72
CA LYS A 408 -76.47 -26.55 -5.65
C LYS A 408 -77.05 -27.96 -5.50
N VAL A 409 -77.82 -28.19 -4.44
CA VAL A 409 -78.61 -29.42 -4.29
C VAL A 409 -79.60 -29.47 -5.47
N LYS A 410 -79.43 -30.43 -6.38
CA LYS A 410 -80.39 -30.68 -7.45
C LYS A 410 -81.71 -31.17 -6.81
N PRO A 411 -82.86 -30.63 -7.23
CA PRO A 411 -84.16 -31.01 -6.69
C PRO A 411 -84.51 -32.48 -6.93
#